data_AF-D6W7I6-F1
#
_entry.id   AF-D6W7I6-F1
#
_cell.length_a   1.000
_cell.length_b   1.000
_cell.length_c   1.000
_cell.angle_alpha   90.00
_cell.angle_beta   90.00
_cell.angle_gamma   90.00
#
_symmetry.space_group_name_H-M   'P 1'
#
loop_
_entity.id
_entity.type
_entity.pdbx_description
1 polymer ?
#
loop_
_entity_poly.entity_id
_entity_poly.type
_entity_poly.pdbx_seq_one_letter_code
_entity_poly.pdbx_strand_id
1 'polypeptide(L)'
;MVYITTNLRITQKLSIVTQLADLIFSASANASGVATVFFCLFYQNKLIEVISKLHKLDNKLKHMLIWKSYKRTQIFITCELFFVILLWISFFLNFMLHCNNTTWRCLYRWIVLYTLSKMSQVMLIQFCAFVVVLKQKFCVVNQYIKQVCKLNNGHYKNFLSQVEIIHNEILVTHNEIQTIFSVPLLMKIASQFVGIFCSLYFCIFGYIYDDEMVVPQNFHDIFLPLLCILTNTLEILITVTVCELTILEYKRTKKLLYRIPVTKTDSMLIRNINLFSLQLAHQKLEFSACGFFLINGTLLHTIVGAVTVYLIMFIQFDIATTTKGG
;
A
#
# COMPACT_ATOMS: atom_id res chain seq x y z
N MET A 1 21.33 20.90 44.10
CA MET A 1 22.29 20.27 43.16
C MET A 1 21.80 18.94 42.61
N VAL A 2 21.40 17.98 43.46
CA VAL A 2 20.93 16.64 43.03
C VAL A 2 19.79 16.70 42.01
N TYR A 3 18.77 17.54 42.24
CA TYR A 3 17.63 17.73 41.33
C TYR A 3 18.01 18.29 39.94
N ILE A 4 19.07 19.10 39.87
CA ILE A 4 19.55 19.69 38.61
C ILE A 4 20.36 18.64 37.84
N THR A 5 21.18 17.85 38.53
CA THR A 5 21.96 16.77 37.92
C THR A 5 21.12 15.59 37.46
N THR A 6 19.99 15.29 38.14
CA THR A 6 19.05 14.25 37.71
C THR A 6 18.24 14.70 36.51
N ASN A 7 17.75 15.94 36.49
CA ASN A 7 17.12 16.53 35.30
C ASN A 7 18.08 16.58 34.09
N LEU A 8 19.35 16.96 34.30
CA LEU A 8 20.36 16.96 33.23
C LEU A 8 20.68 15.54 32.69
N ARG A 9 20.70 14.52 33.55
CA ARG A 9 20.87 13.13 33.12
C ARG A 9 19.66 12.58 32.39
N ILE A 10 18.46 12.94 32.83
CA ILE A 10 17.20 12.54 32.18
C ILE A 10 17.11 13.19 30.80
N THR A 11 17.41 14.49 30.67
CA THR A 11 17.42 15.17 29.37
C THR A 11 18.49 14.65 28.42
N GLN A 12 19.70 14.34 28.91
CA GLN A 12 20.74 13.68 28.09
C GLN A 12 20.34 12.27 27.64
N LYS A 13 19.71 11.48 28.52
CA LYS A 13 19.28 10.13 28.15
C LYS A 13 18.12 10.16 27.17
N LEU A 14 17.18 11.09 27.35
CA LEU A 14 16.08 11.34 26.43
C LEU A 14 16.60 11.81 25.07
N SER A 15 17.63 12.66 25.03
CA SER A 15 18.25 13.11 23.78
C SER A 15 18.93 11.97 23.01
N ILE A 16 19.52 10.98 23.69
CA ILE A 16 20.10 9.80 23.01
C ILE A 16 18.99 8.93 22.39
N VAL A 17 17.89 8.74 23.10
CA VAL A 17 16.75 7.93 22.59
C VAL A 17 16.08 8.62 21.40
N THR A 18 15.91 9.95 21.43
CA THR A 18 15.38 10.70 20.29
C THR A 18 16.31 10.63 19.09
N GLN A 19 17.64 10.76 19.28
CA GLN A 19 18.63 10.56 18.20
C GLN A 19 18.53 9.17 17.57
N LEU A 20 18.37 8.13 18.40
CA LEU A 20 18.19 6.76 17.90
C LEU A 20 16.88 6.61 17.12
N ALA A 21 15.78 7.21 17.61
CA ALA A 21 14.49 7.18 16.93
C ALA A 21 14.54 7.89 15.56
N ASP A 22 15.20 9.05 15.48
CA ASP A 22 15.44 9.80 14.23
C ASP A 22 16.31 9.00 13.26
N LEU A 23 17.37 8.36 13.75
CA LEU A 23 18.24 7.50 12.95
C LEU A 23 17.46 6.30 12.39
N ILE A 24 16.68 5.62 13.22
CA ILE A 24 15.86 4.46 12.81
C ILE A 24 14.81 4.89 11.78
N PHE A 25 14.14 6.03 12.00
CA PHE A 25 13.17 6.59 11.07
C PHE A 25 13.82 6.85 9.70
N SER A 26 14.93 7.60 9.66
CA SER A 26 15.65 7.93 8.44
C SER A 26 16.22 6.70 7.73
N ALA A 27 16.84 5.78 8.48
CA ALA A 27 17.42 4.55 7.93
C ALA A 27 16.35 3.65 7.29
N SER A 28 15.19 3.51 7.94
CA SER A 28 14.08 2.70 7.40
C SER A 28 13.50 3.31 6.12
N ALA A 29 13.34 4.64 6.08
CA ALA A 29 12.87 5.35 4.88
C ALA A 29 13.86 5.22 3.73
N ASN A 30 15.16 5.42 3.98
CA ASN A 30 16.20 5.30 2.97
C ASN A 30 16.36 3.87 2.45
N ALA A 31 16.27 2.86 3.33
CA ALA A 31 16.27 1.46 2.92
C ALA A 31 15.12 1.13 1.95
N SER A 32 13.91 1.65 2.22
CA SER A 32 12.77 1.50 1.32
C SER A 32 12.97 2.21 -0.03
N GLY A 33 13.60 3.40 -0.02
CA GLY A 33 13.94 4.16 -1.22
C GLY A 33 14.99 3.46 -2.07
N VAL A 34 16.03 2.90 -1.46
CA VAL A 34 17.06 2.11 -2.15
C VAL A 34 16.47 0.85 -2.76
N ALA A 35 15.63 0.11 -2.01
CA ALA A 35 14.91 -1.05 -2.53
C ALA A 35 14.04 -0.70 -3.76
N THR A 36 13.41 0.48 -3.73
CA THR A 36 12.64 1.03 -4.85
C THR A 36 13.52 1.33 -6.07
N VAL A 37 14.70 1.94 -5.88
CA VAL A 37 15.61 2.22 -7.00
C VAL A 37 16.09 0.93 -7.64
N PHE A 38 16.50 -0.07 -6.84
CA PHE A 38 16.85 -1.39 -7.35
C PHE A 38 15.70 -2.04 -8.10
N PHE A 39 14.49 -1.94 -7.57
CA PHE A 39 13.31 -2.40 -8.28
C PHE A 39 13.17 -1.75 -9.66
N CYS A 40 13.28 -0.42 -9.74
CA CYS A 40 13.15 0.30 -10.99
C CYS A 40 14.19 -0.19 -11.99
N LEU A 41 15.44 -0.34 -11.58
CA LEU A 41 16.52 -0.79 -12.46
C LEU A 41 16.33 -2.23 -12.97
N PHE A 42 15.92 -3.16 -12.09
CA PHE A 42 15.83 -4.59 -12.46
C PHE A 42 14.51 -4.98 -13.11
N TYR A 43 13.40 -4.33 -12.76
CA TYR A 43 12.06 -4.76 -13.17
C TYR A 43 11.41 -3.87 -14.24
N GLN A 44 12.07 -2.81 -14.70
CA GLN A 44 11.57 -1.95 -15.80
C GLN A 44 11.10 -2.74 -17.02
N ASN A 45 11.91 -3.67 -17.53
CA ASN A 45 11.54 -4.48 -18.70
C ASN A 45 10.33 -5.39 -18.43
N LYS A 46 10.27 -5.98 -17.23
CA LYS A 46 9.14 -6.82 -16.82
C LYS A 46 7.86 -6.01 -16.65
N LEU A 47 7.94 -4.77 -16.16
CA LEU A 47 6.79 -3.87 -16.08
C LEU A 47 6.23 -3.54 -17.47
N ILE A 48 7.09 -3.28 -18.44
CA ILE A 48 6.66 -3.04 -19.83
C ILE A 48 5.95 -4.28 -20.39
N GLU A 49 6.48 -5.48 -20.11
CA GLU A 49 5.85 -6.73 -20.52
C GLU A 49 4.46 -6.90 -19.89
N VAL A 50 4.32 -6.66 -18.58
CA VAL A 50 3.04 -6.68 -17.86
C VAL A 50 2.05 -5.68 -18.45
N ILE A 51 2.48 -4.45 -18.71
CA ILE A 51 1.63 -3.43 -19.36
C ILE A 51 1.17 -3.91 -20.73
N SER A 52 2.05 -4.53 -21.52
CA SER A 52 1.69 -5.09 -22.82
C SER A 52 0.67 -6.24 -22.71
N LYS A 53 0.80 -7.11 -21.70
CA LYS A 53 -0.16 -8.19 -21.41
C LYS A 53 -1.51 -7.63 -20.98
N LEU A 54 -1.51 -6.63 -20.10
CA LEU A 54 -2.73 -5.92 -19.69
C LEU A 54 -3.42 -5.28 -20.91
N HIS A 55 -2.67 -4.67 -21.82
CA HIS A 55 -3.22 -4.08 -23.04
C HIS A 55 -3.81 -5.13 -24.00
N LYS A 56 -3.12 -6.27 -24.19
CA LYS A 56 -3.65 -7.41 -24.97
C LYS A 56 -4.95 -7.95 -24.37
N LEU A 57 -5.01 -8.08 -23.04
CA LEU A 57 -6.23 -8.45 -22.31
C LEU A 57 -7.36 -7.45 -22.54
N ASP A 58 -7.06 -6.15 -22.54
CA ASP A 58 -8.07 -5.12 -22.81
C ASP A 58 -8.61 -5.20 -24.23
N ASN A 59 -7.77 -5.49 -25.22
CA ASN A 59 -8.20 -5.70 -26.59
C ASN A 59 -9.13 -6.92 -26.71
N LYS A 60 -8.77 -8.05 -26.07
CA LYS A 60 -9.65 -9.24 -26.02
C LYS A 60 -11.00 -8.92 -25.37
N LEU A 61 -10.99 -8.23 -24.23
CA LEU A 61 -12.22 -7.83 -23.52
C LEU A 61 -13.08 -6.86 -24.33
N LYS A 62 -12.47 -5.97 -25.13
CA LYS A 62 -13.18 -5.08 -26.06
C LYS A 62 -13.97 -5.87 -27.11
N HIS A 63 -13.37 -6.90 -27.68
CA HIS A 63 -14.03 -7.77 -28.66
C HIS A 63 -15.21 -8.55 -28.05
N MET A 64 -15.24 -8.76 -26.72
CA MET A 64 -16.35 -9.42 -26.01
C MET A 64 -17.53 -8.50 -25.65
N LEU A 65 -17.61 -7.30 -26.25
CA LEU A 65 -18.81 -6.46 -26.38
C LEU A 65 -19.43 -5.87 -25.09
N ILE A 66 -18.65 -5.63 -24.03
CA ILE A 66 -19.08 -4.73 -22.93
C ILE A 66 -17.87 -3.97 -22.36
N TRP A 67 -17.24 -3.13 -23.18
CA TRP A 67 -16.21 -2.24 -22.65
C TRP A 67 -16.86 -0.99 -22.02
N LYS A 68 -16.86 -0.94 -20.68
CA LYS A 68 -17.22 0.27 -19.95
C LYS A 68 -15.97 1.15 -19.84
N SER A 69 -16.09 2.43 -20.21
CA SER A 69 -14.99 3.38 -20.18
C SER A 69 -14.25 3.38 -18.83
N TYR A 70 -12.90 3.35 -18.88
CA TYR A 70 -12.01 3.46 -17.70
C TYR A 70 -12.17 4.76 -16.91
N LYS A 71 -13.05 5.69 -17.33
CA LYS A 71 -13.26 7.01 -16.72
C LYS A 71 -13.28 7.02 -15.20
N ARG A 72 -14.02 6.12 -14.53
CA ARG A 72 -14.08 6.12 -13.04
C ARG A 72 -12.75 5.74 -12.39
N THR A 73 -12.01 4.81 -12.97
CA THR A 73 -10.70 4.41 -12.45
C THR A 73 -9.61 5.39 -12.83
N GLN A 74 -9.67 5.96 -14.03
CA GLN A 74 -8.81 7.07 -14.41
C GLN A 74 -9.02 8.26 -13.48
N ILE A 75 -10.27 8.65 -13.21
CA ILE A 75 -10.58 9.71 -12.22
C ILE A 75 -10.01 9.33 -10.84
N PHE A 76 -10.22 8.10 -10.37
CA PHE A 76 -9.66 7.67 -9.09
C PHE A 76 -8.13 7.79 -9.04
N ILE A 77 -7.42 7.27 -10.04
CA ILE A 77 -5.95 7.34 -10.12
C ILE A 77 -5.48 8.79 -10.25
N THR A 78 -6.14 9.61 -11.07
CA THR A 78 -5.79 11.03 -11.24
C THR A 78 -6.03 11.81 -9.95
N CYS A 79 -7.13 11.55 -9.23
CA CYS A 79 -7.41 12.16 -7.93
C CYS A 79 -6.38 11.72 -6.87
N GLU A 80 -5.99 10.44 -6.86
CA GLU A 80 -4.95 9.92 -5.96
C GLU A 80 -3.60 10.59 -6.21
N LEU A 81 -3.18 10.68 -7.48
CA LEU A 81 -1.96 11.38 -7.88
C LEU A 81 -1.99 12.86 -7.50
N PHE A 82 -3.10 13.55 -7.76
CA PHE A 82 -3.27 14.96 -7.42
C PHE A 82 -3.20 15.19 -5.90
N PHE A 83 -3.87 14.34 -5.11
CA PHE A 83 -3.82 14.39 -3.65
C PHE A 83 -2.40 14.21 -3.11
N VAL A 84 -1.63 13.27 -3.66
CA VAL A 84 -0.24 13.02 -3.26
C VAL A 84 0.66 14.21 -3.60
N ILE A 85 0.49 14.83 -4.77
CA ILE A 85 1.24 16.03 -5.17
C ILE A 85 0.94 17.18 -4.21
N LEU A 86 -0.32 17.40 -3.83
CA LEU A 86 -0.70 18.42 -2.85
C LEU A 86 -0.04 18.17 -1.48
N LEU A 87 0.00 16.91 -1.03
CA LEU A 87 0.68 16.55 0.21
C LEU A 87 2.18 16.83 0.15
N TRP A 88 2.83 16.58 -0.99
CA TRP A 88 4.26 16.89 -1.17
C TRP A 88 4.52 18.39 -1.15
N ILE A 89 3.65 19.19 -1.77
CA ILE A 89 3.74 20.65 -1.72
C ILE A 89 3.56 21.16 -0.30
N SER A 90 2.56 20.64 0.44
CA SER A 90 2.34 21.00 1.84
C SER A 90 3.56 20.69 2.71
N PHE A 91 4.16 19.51 2.52
CA PHE A 91 5.37 19.11 3.21
C PHE A 91 6.56 20.03 2.89
N PHE A 92 6.73 20.39 1.62
CA PHE A 92 7.76 21.32 1.17
C PHE A 92 7.57 22.72 1.78
N LEU A 93 6.35 23.25 1.79
CA LEU A 93 6.06 24.56 2.37
C LEU A 93 6.32 24.59 3.87
N ASN A 94 5.91 23.55 4.61
CA ASN A 94 6.18 23.45 6.04
C ASN A 94 7.69 23.39 6.33
N PHE A 95 8.45 22.62 5.53
CA PHE A 95 9.90 22.57 5.62
C PHE A 95 10.55 23.94 5.36
N MET A 96 10.11 24.66 4.33
CA MET A 96 10.65 25.99 3.99
C MET A 96 10.36 27.02 5.08
N LEU A 97 9.21 26.93 5.77
CA LEU A 97 8.87 27.82 6.89
C LEU A 97 9.74 27.60 8.14
N HIS A 98 10.27 26.39 8.33
CA HIS A 98 11.14 26.03 9.47
C HIS A 98 12.63 26.17 9.17
N CYS A 99 13.01 26.58 7.96
CA CYS A 99 14.41 26.69 7.63
C CYS A 99 14.97 28.08 7.97
N ASN A 100 15.80 28.14 9.01
CA ASN A 100 16.43 29.36 9.51
C ASN A 100 17.75 29.71 8.77
N ASN A 101 18.26 28.78 7.96
CA ASN A 101 19.53 28.87 7.24
C ASN A 101 19.36 29.40 5.81
N THR A 102 20.49 29.67 5.11
CA THR A 102 20.49 30.03 3.68
C THR A 102 19.64 29.05 2.87
N THR A 103 18.63 29.56 2.16
CA THR A 103 17.61 28.81 1.40
C THR A 103 18.20 27.68 0.54
N TRP A 104 19.36 27.87 -0.06
CA TRP A 104 20.03 26.86 -0.89
C TRP A 104 20.47 25.59 -0.14
N ARG A 105 20.97 25.72 1.11
CA ARG A 105 21.37 24.55 1.92
C ARG A 105 20.15 23.74 2.36
N CYS A 106 19.07 24.43 2.70
CA CYS A 106 17.78 23.83 3.03
C CYS A 106 17.21 23.05 1.85
N LEU A 107 17.19 23.67 0.67
CA LEU A 107 16.72 23.03 -0.56
C LEU A 107 17.55 21.78 -0.90
N TYR A 108 18.88 21.85 -0.78
CA TYR A 108 19.74 20.70 -1.01
C TYR A 108 19.44 19.54 -0.04
N ARG A 109 19.39 19.81 1.28
CA ARG A 109 19.04 18.80 2.30
C ARG A 109 17.67 18.18 2.02
N TRP A 110 16.69 19.01 1.64
CA TRP A 110 15.35 18.55 1.31
C TRP A 110 15.34 17.63 0.10
N ILE A 111 15.98 18.03 -1.01
CA ILE A 111 16.03 17.24 -2.24
C ILE A 111 16.67 15.88 -1.95
N VAL A 112 17.83 15.83 -1.29
CA VAL A 112 18.55 14.56 -1.07
C VAL A 112 17.78 13.60 -0.15
N LEU A 113 17.23 14.10 0.97
CA LEU A 113 16.54 13.26 1.95
C LEU A 113 15.12 12.87 1.52
N TYR A 114 14.38 13.79 0.90
CA TYR A 114 12.98 13.53 0.55
C TYR A 114 12.82 12.82 -0.80
N THR A 115 13.70 12.99 -1.77
CA THR A 115 13.53 12.33 -3.08
C THR A 115 13.46 10.81 -2.95
N LEU A 116 14.36 10.20 -2.19
CA LEU A 116 14.38 8.73 -1.99
C LEU A 116 13.12 8.20 -1.31
N SER A 117 12.65 8.89 -0.26
CA SER A 117 11.41 8.49 0.43
C SER A 117 10.18 8.69 -0.46
N LYS A 118 10.13 9.75 -1.26
CA LYS A 118 9.02 9.99 -2.21
C LYS A 118 8.98 8.99 -3.36
N MET A 119 10.11 8.51 -3.85
CA MET A 119 10.15 7.45 -4.85
C MET A 119 9.44 6.17 -4.37
N SER A 120 9.61 5.80 -3.09
CA SER A 120 8.91 4.66 -2.49
C SER A 120 7.37 4.85 -2.44
N GLN A 121 6.89 6.09 -2.34
CA GLN A 121 5.46 6.40 -2.39
C GLN A 121 4.92 6.24 -3.81
N VAL A 122 5.64 6.74 -4.82
CA VAL A 122 5.27 6.57 -6.23
C VAL A 122 5.14 5.10 -6.59
N MET A 123 6.07 4.28 -6.10
CA MET A 123 6.04 2.82 -6.25
C MET A 123 4.77 2.17 -5.70
N LEU A 124 4.34 2.59 -4.51
CA LEU A 124 3.12 2.08 -3.90
C LEU A 124 1.88 2.47 -4.72
N ILE A 125 1.85 3.71 -5.22
CA ILE A 125 0.76 4.19 -6.10
C ILE A 125 0.73 3.39 -7.40
N GLN A 126 1.90 3.10 -8.00
CA GLN A 126 1.99 2.27 -9.19
C GLN A 126 1.42 0.87 -8.94
N PHE A 127 1.78 0.24 -7.81
CA PHE A 127 1.21 -1.03 -7.40
C PHE A 127 -0.33 -0.95 -7.27
N CYS A 128 -0.84 0.02 -6.52
CA CYS A 128 -2.28 0.24 -6.36
C CYS A 128 -2.97 0.41 -7.72
N ALA A 129 -2.40 1.19 -8.64
CA ALA A 129 -2.94 1.39 -9.97
C ALA A 129 -3.05 0.07 -10.75
N PHE A 130 -2.02 -0.77 -10.73
CA PHE A 130 -2.06 -2.10 -11.35
C PHE A 130 -3.15 -2.99 -10.75
N VAL A 131 -3.29 -3.00 -9.42
CA VAL A 131 -4.32 -3.79 -8.73
C VAL A 131 -5.72 -3.29 -9.06
N VAL A 132 -5.93 -1.96 -9.14
CA VAL A 132 -7.21 -1.40 -9.58
C VAL A 132 -7.52 -1.81 -11.03
N VAL A 133 -6.53 -1.82 -11.93
CA VAL A 133 -6.72 -2.31 -13.30
C VAL A 133 -7.11 -3.79 -13.32
N LEU A 134 -6.48 -4.65 -12.51
CA LEU A 134 -6.87 -6.05 -12.37
C LEU A 134 -8.31 -6.20 -11.87
N LYS A 135 -8.69 -5.45 -10.84
CA LYS A 135 -10.07 -5.41 -10.31
C LYS A 135 -11.09 -5.08 -11.39
N GLN A 136 -10.79 -4.10 -12.24
CA GLN A 136 -11.68 -3.74 -13.33
C GLN A 136 -11.86 -4.88 -14.32
N LYS A 137 -10.80 -5.61 -14.67
CA LYS A 137 -10.90 -6.76 -15.57
C LYS A 137 -11.80 -7.85 -14.97
N PHE A 138 -11.67 -8.16 -13.68
CA PHE A 138 -12.60 -9.06 -12.99
C PHE A 138 -14.05 -8.52 -13.01
N CYS A 139 -14.24 -7.22 -12.81
CA CYS A 139 -15.57 -6.60 -12.88
C CYS A 139 -16.19 -6.72 -14.28
N VAL A 140 -15.41 -6.55 -15.36
CA VAL A 140 -15.87 -6.73 -16.74
C VAL A 140 -16.27 -8.19 -16.99
N VAL A 141 -15.43 -9.15 -16.57
CA VAL A 141 -15.76 -10.59 -16.65
C VAL A 141 -17.06 -10.90 -15.89
N ASN A 142 -17.22 -10.37 -14.68
CA ASN A 142 -18.43 -10.54 -13.88
C ASN A 142 -19.68 -9.96 -14.56
N GLN A 143 -19.56 -8.80 -15.21
CA GLN A 143 -20.65 -8.21 -15.98
C GLN A 143 -20.99 -9.05 -17.22
N TYR A 144 -19.98 -9.57 -17.91
CA TYR A 144 -20.16 -10.45 -19.07
C TYR A 144 -20.92 -11.73 -18.69
N ILE A 145 -20.53 -12.41 -17.61
CA ILE A 145 -21.28 -13.55 -17.07
C ILE A 145 -22.73 -13.17 -16.76
N LYS A 146 -22.96 -12.03 -16.10
CA LYS A 146 -24.31 -11.58 -15.75
C LYS A 146 -25.18 -11.31 -16.98
N GLN A 147 -24.62 -10.79 -18.08
CA GLN A 147 -25.37 -10.55 -19.31
C GLN A 147 -25.73 -11.85 -20.02
N VAL A 148 -24.79 -12.79 -20.11
CA VAL A 148 -25.04 -14.09 -20.75
C VAL A 148 -26.07 -14.91 -19.97
N CYS A 149 -26.07 -14.84 -18.63
CA CYS A 149 -27.12 -15.44 -17.81
C CYS A 149 -28.54 -14.90 -18.12
N LYS A 150 -28.67 -13.69 -18.68
CA LYS A 150 -29.96 -13.10 -19.03
C LYS A 150 -30.44 -13.45 -20.43
N LEU A 151 -29.52 -13.62 -21.38
CA LEU A 151 -29.84 -13.76 -22.80
C LEU A 151 -30.39 -15.15 -23.17
N ASN A 152 -30.21 -16.16 -22.32
CA ASN A 152 -30.80 -17.50 -22.47
C ASN A 152 -30.55 -18.20 -23.83
N ASN A 153 -29.39 -17.95 -24.46
CA ASN A 153 -29.09 -18.36 -25.84
C ASN A 153 -28.50 -19.77 -26.00
N GLY A 154 -28.45 -20.63 -24.97
CA GLY A 154 -28.02 -22.05 -25.08
C GLY A 154 -26.52 -22.30 -25.39
N HIS A 155 -25.78 -21.34 -25.95
CA HIS A 155 -24.36 -21.46 -26.30
C HIS A 155 -23.39 -21.23 -25.12
N TYR A 156 -23.71 -21.80 -23.95
CA TYR A 156 -22.93 -21.57 -22.71
C TYR A 156 -21.54 -22.21 -22.71
N LYS A 157 -21.33 -23.27 -23.49
CA LYS A 157 -20.05 -24.02 -23.50
C LYS A 157 -18.88 -23.20 -24.03
N ASN A 158 -19.04 -22.56 -25.19
CA ASN A 158 -18.00 -21.72 -25.79
C ASN A 158 -17.76 -20.46 -24.96
N PHE A 159 -18.83 -19.88 -24.43
CA PHE A 159 -18.77 -18.76 -23.49
C PHE A 159 -17.95 -19.09 -22.24
N LEU A 160 -18.23 -20.23 -21.61
CA LEU A 160 -17.54 -20.64 -20.38
C LEU A 160 -16.05 -20.85 -20.61
N SER A 161 -15.69 -21.50 -21.73
CA SER A 161 -14.30 -21.69 -22.13
C SER A 161 -13.57 -20.34 -22.33
N GLN A 162 -14.21 -19.36 -22.95
CA GLN A 162 -13.61 -18.03 -23.14
C GLN A 162 -13.40 -17.29 -21.82
N VAL A 163 -14.39 -17.36 -20.91
CA VAL A 163 -14.28 -16.76 -19.57
C VAL A 163 -13.14 -17.40 -18.78
N GLU A 164 -13.01 -18.72 -18.82
CA GLU A 164 -11.95 -19.46 -18.15
C GLU A 164 -10.55 -19.04 -18.65
N ILE A 165 -10.36 -18.94 -19.97
CA ILE A 165 -9.08 -18.51 -20.58
C ILE A 165 -8.71 -17.10 -20.10
N ILE A 166 -9.64 -16.14 -20.19
CA ILE A 166 -9.39 -14.76 -19.78
C ILE A 166 -9.12 -14.68 -18.28
N HIS A 167 -9.87 -15.44 -17.49
CA HIS A 167 -9.67 -15.50 -16.05
C HIS A 167 -8.26 -15.99 -15.70
N ASN A 168 -7.79 -17.05 -16.37
CA ASN A 168 -6.44 -17.57 -16.18
C ASN A 168 -5.37 -16.57 -16.60
N GLU A 169 -5.55 -15.85 -17.71
CA GLU A 169 -4.63 -14.79 -18.13
C GLU A 169 -4.57 -13.63 -17.13
N ILE A 170 -5.69 -13.25 -16.52
CA ILE A 170 -5.71 -12.24 -15.44
C ILE A 170 -4.94 -12.75 -14.21
N LEU A 171 -5.12 -14.01 -13.82
CA LEU A 171 -4.39 -14.61 -12.69
C LEU A 171 -2.88 -14.69 -12.94
N VAL A 172 -2.46 -15.09 -14.15
CA VAL A 172 -1.04 -15.08 -14.53
C VAL A 172 -0.47 -13.67 -14.44
N THR A 173 -1.19 -12.67 -14.95
CA THR A 173 -0.76 -11.26 -14.88
C THR A 173 -0.70 -10.76 -13.44
N HIS A 174 -1.64 -11.18 -12.58
CA HIS A 174 -1.58 -10.89 -11.15
C HIS A 174 -0.32 -11.48 -10.51
N ASN A 175 0.00 -12.75 -10.75
CA ASN A 175 1.18 -13.39 -10.19
C ASN A 175 2.46 -12.67 -10.63
N GLU A 176 2.55 -12.24 -11.89
CA GLU A 176 3.67 -11.44 -12.37
C GLU A 176 3.78 -10.10 -11.61
N ILE A 177 2.68 -9.35 -11.49
CA ILE A 177 2.65 -8.10 -10.70
C ILE A 177 3.06 -8.38 -9.24
N GLN A 178 2.56 -9.46 -8.64
CA GLN A 178 2.87 -9.82 -7.27
C GLN A 178 4.37 -10.08 -7.08
N THR A 179 4.98 -10.85 -7.99
CA THR A 179 6.42 -11.14 -7.92
C THR A 179 7.27 -9.89 -8.09
N ILE A 180 6.87 -9.00 -9.01
CA ILE A 180 7.56 -7.73 -9.30
C ILE A 180 7.54 -6.82 -8.07
N PHE A 181 6.37 -6.60 -7.46
CA PHE A 181 6.21 -5.66 -6.34
C PHE A 181 6.44 -6.25 -4.96
N SER A 182 6.71 -7.56 -4.85
CA SER A 182 6.84 -8.27 -3.56
C SER A 182 7.85 -7.62 -2.59
N VAL A 183 9.10 -7.42 -3.02
CA VAL A 183 10.19 -6.88 -2.19
C VAL A 183 10.00 -5.38 -1.89
N PRO A 184 9.70 -4.50 -2.86
CA PRO A 184 9.46 -3.09 -2.58
C PRO A 184 8.31 -2.89 -1.61
N LEU A 185 7.24 -3.68 -1.75
CA LEU A 185 6.08 -3.57 -0.87
C LEU A 185 6.41 -4.02 0.57
N LEU A 186 7.20 -5.09 0.72
CA LEU A 186 7.69 -5.52 2.04
C LEU A 186 8.47 -4.39 2.72
N MET A 187 9.46 -3.83 2.02
CA MET A 187 10.30 -2.76 2.55
C MET A 187 9.51 -1.49 2.84
N LYS A 188 8.55 -1.14 1.97
CA LYS A 188 7.68 0.02 2.15
C LYS A 188 6.77 -0.13 3.37
N ILE A 189 6.08 -1.26 3.52
CA ILE A 189 5.21 -1.50 4.68
C ILE A 189 6.02 -1.56 5.99
N ALA A 190 7.20 -2.16 5.97
CA ALA A 190 8.11 -2.16 7.12
C ALA A 190 8.55 -0.72 7.50
N SER A 191 8.92 0.11 6.51
CA SER A 191 9.25 1.51 6.76
C SER A 191 8.06 2.33 7.27
N GLN A 192 6.83 2.03 6.82
CA GLN A 192 5.63 2.71 7.28
C GLN A 192 5.30 2.33 8.72
N PHE A 193 5.51 1.07 9.11
CA PHE A 193 5.37 0.62 10.50
C PHE A 193 6.31 1.39 11.43
N VAL A 194 7.60 1.44 11.09
CA VAL A 194 8.61 2.21 11.83
C VAL A 194 8.26 3.70 11.82
N GLY A 195 7.82 4.21 10.66
CA GLY A 195 7.43 5.60 10.47
C GLY A 195 6.29 6.04 11.38
N ILE A 196 5.24 5.22 11.49
CA ILE A 196 4.10 5.48 12.39
C ILE A 196 4.56 5.46 13.86
N PHE A 197 5.36 4.46 14.24
CA PHE A 197 5.88 4.34 15.60
C PHE A 197 6.74 5.55 15.99
N CYS A 198 7.76 5.89 15.20
CA CYS A 198 8.63 7.04 15.47
C CYS A 198 7.84 8.36 15.46
N SER A 199 6.89 8.53 14.55
CA SER A 199 6.08 9.76 14.49
C SER A 199 5.20 9.92 15.74
N LEU A 200 4.61 8.84 16.26
CA LEU A 200 3.87 8.87 17.53
C LEU A 200 4.80 9.18 18.70
N TYR A 201 6.01 8.62 18.71
CA TYR A 201 7.04 8.95 19.69
C TYR A 201 7.40 10.45 19.65
N PHE A 202 7.60 11.02 18.44
CA PHE A 202 7.91 12.44 18.27
C PHE A 202 6.78 13.36 18.74
N CYS A 203 5.51 12.96 18.59
CA CYS A 203 4.38 13.70 19.15
C CYS A 203 4.42 13.83 20.68
N ILE A 204 5.03 12.86 21.38
CA ILE A 204 5.05 12.78 22.85
C ILE A 204 6.33 13.38 23.42
N PHE A 205 7.49 12.98 22.89
CA PHE A 205 8.80 13.29 23.46
C PHE A 205 9.57 14.36 22.68
N GLY A 206 9.09 14.75 21.50
CA GLY A 206 9.80 15.64 20.60
C GLY A 206 10.77 14.94 19.65
N TYR A 207 11.38 15.73 18.78
CA TYR A 207 12.33 15.28 17.75
C TYR A 207 13.49 16.27 17.66
N ILE A 208 14.56 15.87 16.96
CA ILE A 208 15.74 16.73 16.79
C ILE A 208 15.68 17.42 15.43
N TYR A 209 15.90 18.74 15.43
CA TYR A 209 15.97 19.55 14.24
C TYR A 209 17.16 20.51 14.31
N ASP A 210 18.06 20.43 13.33
CA ASP A 210 19.29 21.25 13.25
C ASP A 210 20.10 21.27 14.56
N ASP A 211 20.31 20.07 15.14
CA ASP A 211 20.99 19.82 16.43
C ASP A 211 20.29 20.40 17.67
N GLU A 212 19.09 20.99 17.52
CA GLU A 212 18.24 21.45 18.61
C GLU A 212 17.10 20.46 18.88
N MET A 213 16.79 20.25 20.16
CA MET A 213 15.67 19.40 20.57
C MET A 213 14.37 20.22 20.54
N VAL A 214 13.45 19.85 19.65
CA VAL A 214 12.12 20.43 19.59
C VAL A 214 11.21 19.66 20.53
N VAL A 215 10.99 20.23 21.72
CA VAL A 215 10.03 19.68 22.70
C VAL A 215 8.63 20.21 22.34
N PRO A 216 7.62 19.34 22.19
CA PRO A 216 6.29 19.75 21.76
C PRO A 216 5.63 20.64 22.82
N GLN A 217 5.46 21.92 22.51
CA GLN A 217 4.75 22.88 23.37
C GLN A 217 3.50 23.42 22.68
N ASN A 218 3.58 23.64 21.36
CA ASN A 218 2.49 24.17 20.55
C ASN A 218 2.04 23.16 19.49
N PHE A 219 0.84 23.36 18.95
CA PHE A 219 0.31 22.53 17.87
C PHE A 219 1.21 22.53 16.63
N HIS A 220 1.94 23.64 16.39
CA HIS A 220 2.87 23.75 15.27
C HIS A 220 3.97 22.67 15.33
N ASP A 221 4.48 22.37 16.52
CA ASP A 221 5.60 21.44 16.71
C ASP A 221 5.18 19.99 16.40
N ILE A 222 3.91 19.67 16.64
CA ILE A 222 3.32 18.33 16.48
C ILE A 222 2.74 18.13 15.07
N PHE A 223 2.53 19.21 14.31
CA PHE A 223 1.88 19.17 12.99
C PHE A 223 2.61 18.25 12.00
N LEU A 224 3.94 18.32 11.95
CA LEU A 224 4.75 17.54 11.01
C LEU A 224 4.70 16.03 11.33
N PRO A 225 4.96 15.57 12.58
CA PRO A 225 4.73 14.18 12.98
C PRO A 225 3.29 13.68 12.71
N LEU A 226 2.26 14.50 12.96
CA LEU A 226 0.87 14.14 12.68
C LEU A 226 0.63 13.90 11.19
N LEU A 227 1.19 14.75 10.33
CA LEU A 227 1.09 14.59 8.88
C LEU A 227 1.81 13.32 8.41
N CYS A 228 2.94 12.97 9.02
CA CYS A 228 3.64 11.70 8.78
C CYS A 228 2.78 10.49 9.19
N ILE A 229 2.09 10.54 10.34
CA ILE A 229 1.16 9.48 10.76
C ILE A 229 0.01 9.35 9.75
N LEU A 230 -0.63 10.48 9.39
CA LEU A 230 -1.76 10.50 8.48
C LEU A 230 -1.39 9.93 7.11
N THR A 231 -0.26 10.34 6.55
CA THR A 231 0.18 9.88 5.22
C THR A 231 0.51 8.38 5.22
N ASN A 232 1.30 7.89 6.17
CA ASN A 232 1.65 6.46 6.23
C ASN A 232 0.42 5.57 6.49
N THR A 233 -0.50 5.99 7.36
CA THR A 233 -1.73 5.23 7.65
C THR A 233 -2.69 5.20 6.47
N LEU A 234 -2.91 6.34 5.79
CA LEU A 234 -3.73 6.40 4.58
C LEU A 234 -3.15 5.54 3.45
N GLU A 235 -1.84 5.57 3.24
CA GLU A 235 -1.16 4.74 2.23
C GLU A 235 -1.40 3.24 2.46
N ILE A 236 -1.22 2.74 3.69
CA ILE A 236 -1.49 1.34 4.02
C ILE A 236 -2.97 1.02 3.84
N LEU A 237 -3.86 1.89 4.31
CA LEU A 237 -5.31 1.69 4.24
C LEU A 237 -5.80 1.61 2.79
N ILE A 238 -5.34 2.51 1.92
CA ILE A 238 -5.66 2.50 0.48
C ILE A 238 -5.17 1.19 -0.14
N THR A 239 -3.92 0.81 0.13
CA THR A 239 -3.32 -0.42 -0.40
C THR A 239 -4.11 -1.66 -0.02
N VAL A 240 -4.44 -1.81 1.27
CA VAL A 240 -5.24 -2.93 1.78
C VAL A 240 -6.64 -2.94 1.19
N THR A 241 -7.28 -1.76 1.11
CA THR A 241 -8.65 -1.63 0.56
C THR A 241 -8.68 -2.02 -0.92
N VAL A 242 -7.73 -1.56 -1.71
CA VAL A 242 -7.62 -1.88 -3.14
C VAL A 242 -7.40 -3.39 -3.35
N CYS A 243 -6.54 -4.01 -2.55
CA CYS A 243 -6.31 -5.46 -2.58
C CYS A 243 -7.59 -6.24 -2.22
N GLU A 244 -8.25 -5.90 -1.11
CA GLU A 244 -9.45 -6.59 -0.63
C GLU A 244 -10.62 -6.46 -1.62
N LEU A 245 -10.83 -5.25 -2.18
CA LEU A 245 -11.85 -5.03 -3.20
C LEU A 245 -11.60 -5.86 -4.47
N THR A 246 -10.35 -6.13 -4.80
CA THR A 246 -9.97 -6.98 -5.95
C THR A 246 -10.26 -8.45 -5.65
N ILE A 247 -9.91 -8.92 -4.45
CA ILE A 247 -10.22 -10.27 -3.97
C ILE A 247 -11.74 -10.50 -3.93
N LEU A 248 -12.52 -9.49 -3.52
CA LEU A 248 -13.98 -9.56 -3.49
C LEU A 248 -14.58 -9.70 -4.90
N GLU A 249 -14.08 -8.95 -5.88
CA GLU A 249 -14.51 -9.09 -7.27
C GLU A 249 -14.11 -10.44 -7.88
N TYR A 250 -12.93 -10.96 -7.53
CA TYR A 250 -12.52 -12.32 -7.88
C TYR A 250 -13.48 -13.39 -7.30
N LYS A 251 -13.76 -13.33 -5.98
CA LYS A 251 -14.70 -14.26 -5.32
C LYS A 251 -16.12 -14.16 -5.87
N ARG A 252 -16.51 -13.00 -6.38
CA ARG A 252 -17.82 -12.77 -7.00
C ARG A 252 -17.99 -13.56 -8.29
N THR A 253 -16.92 -13.81 -9.06
CA THR A 253 -16.96 -14.63 -10.28
C THR A 253 -17.51 -16.02 -10.00
N LYS A 254 -17.03 -16.68 -8.95
CA LYS A 254 -17.54 -17.99 -8.51
C LYS A 254 -19.04 -17.98 -8.21
N LYS A 255 -19.54 -16.95 -7.51
CA LYS A 255 -20.97 -16.81 -7.19
C LYS A 255 -21.84 -16.60 -8.43
N LEU A 256 -21.32 -15.90 -9.44
CA LEU A 256 -22.03 -15.65 -10.69
C LEU A 256 -22.07 -16.88 -11.59
N LEU A 257 -21.02 -17.72 -11.54
CA LEU A 257 -20.95 -18.94 -12.34
C LEU A 257 -22.12 -19.91 -12.05
N TYR A 258 -22.49 -20.07 -10.78
CA TYR A 258 -23.63 -20.90 -10.37
C TYR A 258 -25.00 -20.31 -10.70
N ARG A 259 -25.07 -19.07 -11.21
CA ARG A 259 -26.33 -18.43 -11.64
C ARG A 259 -26.60 -18.63 -13.12
N ILE A 260 -25.70 -19.28 -13.86
CA ILE A 260 -25.94 -19.64 -15.25
C ILE A 260 -27.13 -20.62 -15.26
N PRO A 261 -28.21 -20.34 -16.01
CA PRO A 261 -29.35 -21.24 -16.07
C PRO A 261 -28.92 -22.51 -16.81
N VAL A 262 -28.86 -23.62 -16.07
CA VAL A 262 -28.50 -24.93 -16.63
C VAL A 262 -29.73 -25.82 -16.64
N THR A 263 -30.10 -26.32 -17.81
CA THR A 263 -31.10 -27.37 -17.97
C THR A 263 -30.56 -28.69 -17.42
N LYS A 264 -31.38 -29.48 -16.70
CA LYS A 264 -30.94 -30.76 -16.09
C LYS A 264 -30.36 -31.77 -17.10
N THR A 265 -30.64 -31.58 -18.39
CA THR A 265 -30.16 -32.39 -19.50
C THR A 265 -28.71 -32.08 -19.91
N ASP A 266 -28.16 -30.91 -19.57
CA ASP A 266 -26.84 -30.46 -20.01
C ASP A 266 -25.73 -30.91 -19.04
N SER A 267 -25.60 -32.22 -18.82
CA SER A 267 -24.63 -32.83 -17.90
C SER A 267 -23.18 -32.36 -18.15
N MET A 268 -22.82 -32.12 -19.42
CA MET A 268 -21.49 -31.61 -19.80
C MET A 268 -21.26 -30.16 -19.36
N LEU A 269 -22.28 -29.31 -19.42
CA LEU A 269 -22.22 -27.91 -18.99
C LEU A 269 -22.12 -27.83 -17.47
N ILE A 270 -22.92 -28.62 -16.75
CA ILE A 270 -22.84 -28.76 -15.29
C ILE A 270 -21.43 -29.19 -14.88
N ARG A 271 -20.85 -30.19 -15.55
CA ARG A 271 -19.49 -30.65 -15.29
C ARG A 271 -18.47 -29.54 -15.48
N ASN A 272 -18.54 -28.78 -16.57
CA ASN A 272 -17.60 -27.69 -16.84
C ASN A 272 -17.72 -26.55 -15.83
N ILE A 273 -18.94 -26.19 -15.41
CA ILE A 273 -19.16 -25.20 -14.34
C ILE A 273 -18.53 -25.69 -13.03
N ASN A 274 -18.73 -26.96 -12.68
CA ASN A 274 -18.15 -27.54 -11.46
C ASN A 274 -16.63 -27.55 -11.51
N LEU A 275 -16.04 -27.94 -12.65
CA LEU A 275 -14.57 -27.93 -12.85
C LEU A 275 -14.01 -26.52 -12.72
N PHE A 276 -14.61 -25.53 -13.40
CA PHE A 276 -14.16 -24.15 -13.31
C PHE A 276 -14.36 -23.57 -11.89
N SER A 277 -15.46 -23.90 -11.22
CA SER A 277 -15.68 -23.49 -9.82
C SER A 277 -14.66 -24.10 -8.86
N LEU A 278 -14.26 -25.35 -9.11
CA LEU A 278 -13.22 -26.05 -8.35
C LEU A 278 -11.85 -25.42 -8.62
N GLN A 279 -11.56 -25.06 -9.87
CA GLN A 279 -10.36 -24.31 -10.21
C GLN A 279 -10.30 -22.96 -9.48
N LEU A 280 -11.40 -22.19 -9.47
CA LEU A 280 -11.50 -20.93 -8.71
C LEU A 280 -11.39 -21.14 -7.19
N ALA A 281 -11.66 -22.34 -6.68
CA ALA A 281 -11.49 -22.67 -5.27
C ALA A 281 -10.02 -22.97 -4.93
N HIS A 282 -9.28 -23.62 -5.85
CA HIS A 282 -7.88 -23.98 -5.66
C HIS A 282 -6.92 -22.84 -5.98
N GLN A 283 -7.18 -22.07 -7.04
CA GLN A 283 -6.42 -20.85 -7.33
C GLN A 283 -6.94 -19.74 -6.43
N LYS A 284 -6.13 -19.29 -5.47
CA LYS A 284 -6.50 -18.17 -4.59
C LYS A 284 -5.81 -16.92 -5.09
N LEU A 285 -6.60 -15.88 -5.37
CA LEU A 285 -6.09 -14.54 -5.59
C LEU A 285 -5.76 -13.93 -4.22
N GLU A 286 -4.47 -13.85 -3.90
CA GLU A 286 -3.97 -13.33 -2.63
C GLU A 286 -2.77 -12.42 -2.87
N PHE A 287 -2.79 -11.24 -2.26
CA PHE A 287 -1.67 -10.32 -2.30
C PHE A 287 -0.78 -10.58 -1.07
N SER A 288 0.51 -10.83 -1.27
CA SER A 288 1.48 -11.10 -0.20
C SER A 288 2.83 -10.43 -0.41
N ALA A 289 3.33 -9.73 0.61
CA ALA A 289 4.68 -9.17 0.58
C ALA A 289 5.73 -10.28 0.79
N CYS A 290 6.37 -10.74 -0.29
CA CYS A 290 7.40 -11.80 -0.29
C CYS A 290 7.02 -13.12 0.43
N GLY A 291 5.73 -13.40 0.63
CA GLY A 291 5.29 -14.55 1.43
C GLY A 291 5.39 -14.36 2.95
N PHE A 292 5.87 -13.20 3.44
CA PHE A 292 5.97 -12.89 4.87
C PHE A 292 4.60 -12.65 5.49
N PHE A 293 3.75 -11.85 4.82
CA PHE A 293 2.40 -11.57 5.28
C PHE A 293 1.46 -11.28 4.12
N LEU A 294 0.16 -11.45 4.38
CA LEU A 294 -0.93 -11.12 3.45
C LEU A 294 -1.31 -9.64 3.59
N ILE A 295 -1.58 -8.98 2.48
CA ILE A 295 -2.01 -7.58 2.45
C ILE A 295 -3.54 -7.55 2.54
N ASN A 296 -4.04 -7.67 3.76
CA ASN A 296 -5.47 -7.70 4.08
C ASN A 296 -5.75 -6.96 5.40
N GLY A 297 -7.01 -6.97 5.87
CA GLY A 297 -7.39 -6.31 7.12
C GLY A 297 -6.63 -6.78 8.37
N THR A 298 -6.10 -8.00 8.39
CA THR A 298 -5.32 -8.51 9.53
C THR A 298 -3.97 -7.83 9.67
N LEU A 299 -3.38 -7.33 8.56
CA LEU A 299 -2.16 -6.54 8.59
C LEU A 299 -2.36 -5.24 9.37
N LEU A 300 -3.48 -4.54 9.13
CA LEU A 300 -3.80 -3.31 9.86
C LEU A 300 -3.94 -3.57 11.36
N HIS A 301 -4.66 -4.62 11.74
CA HIS A 301 -4.82 -5.00 13.15
C HIS A 301 -3.46 -5.31 13.81
N THR A 302 -2.58 -6.00 13.08
CA THR A 302 -1.23 -6.35 13.56
C THR A 302 -0.36 -5.10 13.74
N ILE A 303 -0.39 -4.17 12.79
CA ILE A 303 0.36 -2.90 12.87
C ILE A 303 -0.13 -2.07 14.07
N VAL A 304 -1.45 -1.87 14.21
CA VAL A 304 -2.03 -1.07 15.30
C VAL A 304 -1.72 -1.70 16.66
N GLY A 305 -1.87 -3.01 16.80
CA GLY A 305 -1.56 -3.73 18.03
C GLY A 305 -0.08 -3.62 18.40
N ALA A 306 0.82 -3.89 17.45
CA ALA A 306 2.26 -3.81 17.68
C ALA A 306 2.72 -2.39 18.02
N VAL A 307 2.28 -1.36 17.27
CA VAL A 307 2.61 0.04 17.56
C VAL A 307 2.15 0.42 18.97
N THR A 308 0.94 0.02 19.36
CA THR A 308 0.38 0.32 20.69
C THR A 308 1.19 -0.33 21.80
N VAL A 309 1.53 -1.62 21.65
CA VAL A 309 2.33 -2.37 22.63
C VAL A 309 3.73 -1.75 22.76
N TYR A 310 4.40 -1.45 21.64
CA TYR A 310 5.71 -0.80 21.68
C TYR A 310 5.65 0.59 22.32
N LEU A 311 4.62 1.39 22.01
CA LEU A 311 4.46 2.72 22.59
C LEU A 311 4.26 2.65 24.11
N ILE A 312 3.39 1.75 24.58
CA ILE A 312 3.16 1.54 26.02
C ILE A 312 4.44 1.10 26.71
N MET A 313 5.17 0.13 26.15
CA MET A 313 6.45 -0.32 26.72
C MET A 313 7.46 0.82 26.83
N PHE A 314 7.54 1.69 25.82
CA PHE A 314 8.40 2.86 25.85
C PHE A 314 7.99 3.87 26.92
N ILE A 315 6.71 4.21 27.01
CA ILE A 315 6.18 5.12 28.05
C ILE A 315 6.47 4.55 29.45
N GLN A 316 6.25 3.26 29.65
CA GLN A 316 6.54 2.59 30.93
C GLN A 316 8.03 2.62 31.28
N PHE A 317 8.89 2.39 30.28
CA PHE A 317 10.34 2.50 30.48
C PHE A 317 10.74 3.92 30.90
N ASP A 318 10.16 4.95 30.26
CA ASP A 318 10.43 6.34 30.59
C ASP A 318 9.99 6.67 32.04
N ILE A 319 8.76 6.31 32.42
CA ILE A 319 8.24 6.47 33.80
C ILE A 319 9.11 5.72 34.82
N ALA A 320 9.57 4.51 34.51
CA ALA A 320 10.43 3.74 35.41
C ALA A 320 11.81 4.39 35.59
N THR A 321 12.33 5.08 34.56
CA THR A 321 13.60 5.80 34.67
C THR A 321 13.49 7.13 35.41
N THR A 322 12.35 7.82 35.32
CA THR A 322 12.10 9.05 36.09
C THR A 322 11.87 8.76 37.57
N THR A 323 11.17 7.66 37.91
CA THR A 323 10.90 7.27 39.31
C THR A 323 12.11 6.74 40.07
N LYS A 324 13.07 6.06 39.40
CA LYS A 324 14.33 5.61 40.03
C LYS A 324 15.38 6.72 40.19
N GLY A 325 15.15 7.90 39.62
CA GLY A 325 16.05 9.05 39.67
C GLY A 325 15.68 10.13 40.69
N GLY A 326 14.60 9.95 41.46
CA GLY A 326 14.20 10.82 42.59
C GLY A 326 14.73 10.31 43.91
#